data_AF-A0A3Q0E8T4-F1
#
_entry.id   AF-A0A3Q0E8T4-F1
#
_cell.length_a   1.000
_cell.length_b   1.000
_cell.length_c   1.000
_cell.angle_alpha   90.00
_cell.angle_beta   90.00
_cell.angle_gamma   90.00
#
_symmetry.space_group_name_H-M   'P 1'
#
loop_
_entity.id
_entity.type
_entity.pdbx_description
1 polymer ?
#
loop_
_entity_poly.entity_id
_entity_poly.type
_entity_poly.pdbx_seq_one_letter_code
_entity_poly.pdbx_strand_id
1 'polypeptide(L)'
;MSSKSMVLGYWDIRGLAHAIRLLLEFTDTAYEEKLYTCGEAPDYDRSQWLDVKFKLNLDFPNLPYLMDGKNKITQSNAILRYIARKHNMCGDTEEEKIRVDIMENQVMDFRMQLIRLCYNSDHEKLKPEYLEQLPGQLKQFSLFLGKFSWFAGEKALEKIAAYIQSDRFFKMPVNNKMAQWGNKRVC
;
A
#
# COMPACT_ATOMS: atom_id res chain seq x y z
N MET A 1 -8.58 26.32 15.82
CA MET A 1 -7.76 26.28 14.58
C MET A 1 -8.01 24.93 13.94
N SER A 2 -8.59 24.87 12.75
CA SER A 2 -8.73 23.59 12.03
C SER A 2 -7.31 23.08 11.76
N SER A 3 -6.89 22.01 12.44
CA SER A 3 -5.67 21.33 12.06
C SER A 3 -5.91 20.81 10.65
N LYS A 4 -5.11 21.28 9.68
CA LYS A 4 -5.23 20.75 8.32
C LYS A 4 -4.87 19.27 8.38
N SER A 5 -5.87 18.41 8.21
CA SER A 5 -5.73 16.96 8.06
C SER A 5 -4.89 16.66 6.82
N MET A 6 -4.09 15.58 6.87
CA MET A 6 -3.41 15.11 5.66
C MET A 6 -4.44 14.66 4.62
N VAL A 7 -4.14 14.76 3.33
CA VAL A 7 -5.03 14.22 2.27
C VAL A 7 -4.32 13.11 1.52
N LEU A 8 -4.84 11.89 1.62
CA LEU A 8 -4.38 10.72 0.85
C LEU A 8 -5.25 10.57 -0.41
N GLY A 9 -4.63 10.67 -1.58
CA GLY A 9 -5.31 10.42 -2.86
C GLY A 9 -5.00 9.05 -3.42
N TYR A 10 -6.02 8.26 -3.71
CA TYR A 10 -5.88 6.97 -4.39
C TYR A 10 -7.16 6.52 -5.08
N TRP A 11 -7.08 5.45 -5.86
CA TRP A 11 -8.26 4.75 -6.36
C TRP A 11 -9.10 4.19 -5.21
N ASP A 12 -10.41 4.04 -5.44
CA ASP A 12 -11.37 3.43 -4.54
C ASP A 12 -11.22 1.88 -4.46
N ILE A 13 -10.01 1.44 -4.12
CA ILE A 13 -9.56 0.06 -3.94
C ILE A 13 -8.47 0.04 -2.85
N ARG A 14 -8.10 -1.13 -2.33
CA ARG A 14 -6.97 -1.27 -1.40
C ARG A 14 -5.64 -0.92 -2.09
N GLY A 15 -5.29 -1.65 -3.15
CA GLY A 15 -4.11 -1.43 -3.99
C GLY A 15 -2.83 -1.09 -3.23
N LEU A 16 -2.08 -0.10 -3.73
CA LEU A 16 -0.83 0.38 -3.11
C LEU A 16 -1.07 1.25 -1.86
N ALA A 17 -2.24 1.86 -1.71
CA ALA A 17 -2.54 2.76 -0.60
C ALA A 17 -2.86 2.01 0.71
N HIS A 18 -3.08 0.70 0.68
CA HIS A 18 -3.52 -0.04 1.87
C HIS A 18 -2.52 0.04 3.03
N ALA A 19 -1.22 -0.11 2.75
CA ALA A 19 -0.17 0.04 3.78
C ALA A 19 -0.12 1.47 4.34
N ILE A 20 -0.40 2.48 3.52
CA ILE A 20 -0.42 3.88 3.95
C ILE A 20 -1.60 4.13 4.88
N ARG A 21 -2.81 3.65 4.53
CA ARG A 21 -3.99 3.71 5.40
C ARG A 21 -3.71 3.05 6.74
N LEU A 22 -3.20 1.81 6.72
CA LEU A 22 -2.79 1.07 7.92
C LEU A 22 -1.83 1.89 8.80
N LEU A 23 -0.84 2.55 8.22
CA LEU A 23 0.15 3.32 8.96
C LEU A 23 -0.42 4.64 9.53
N LEU A 24 -1.26 5.35 8.76
CA LEU A 24 -1.93 6.56 9.24
C LEU A 24 -2.82 6.25 10.45
N GLU A 25 -3.53 5.12 10.39
CA GLU A 25 -4.40 4.63 11.47
C GLU A 25 -3.59 4.17 12.67
N PHE A 26 -2.53 3.39 12.45
CA PHE A 26 -1.62 2.94 13.51
C PHE A 26 -1.01 4.10 14.31
N THR A 27 -0.71 5.19 13.62
CA THR A 27 -0.07 6.37 14.19
C THR A 27 -1.07 7.41 14.72
N ASP A 28 -2.36 7.10 14.71
CA ASP A 28 -3.46 8.02 15.07
C ASP A 28 -3.38 9.35 14.31
N THR A 29 -2.84 9.33 13.08
CA THR A 29 -2.66 10.52 12.24
C THR A 29 -4.01 10.89 11.61
N ALA A 30 -4.49 12.11 11.85
CA ALA A 30 -5.71 12.61 11.21
C ALA A 30 -5.51 12.84 9.70
N TYR A 31 -6.33 12.18 8.88
CA TYR A 31 -6.29 12.31 7.43
C TYR A 31 -7.69 12.21 6.81
N GLU A 32 -7.81 12.73 5.60
CA GLU A 32 -8.95 12.58 4.71
C GLU A 32 -8.51 11.79 3.46
N GLU A 33 -9.44 11.06 2.86
CA GLU A 33 -9.20 10.35 1.61
C GLU A 33 -9.87 11.04 0.42
N LYS A 34 -9.10 11.27 -0.63
CA LYS A 34 -9.62 11.58 -1.95
C LYS A 34 -9.64 10.30 -2.78
N LEU A 35 -10.81 9.67 -2.83
CA LEU A 35 -11.05 8.45 -3.60
C LEU A 35 -11.45 8.78 -5.04
N TYR A 36 -10.75 8.17 -5.99
CA TYR A 36 -11.09 8.21 -7.41
C TYR A 36 -11.73 6.89 -7.82
N THR A 37 -12.82 6.96 -8.59
CA THR A 37 -13.51 5.76 -9.08
C THR A 37 -13.13 5.47 -10.52
N CYS A 38 -12.96 4.17 -10.83
CA CYS A 38 -12.86 3.67 -12.20
C CYS A 38 -14.27 3.29 -12.68
N GLY A 39 -14.66 3.77 -13.86
CA GLY A 39 -15.93 3.46 -14.51
C GLY A 39 -16.11 1.97 -14.79
N GLU A 40 -17.28 1.60 -15.30
CA GLU A 40 -17.58 0.21 -15.66
C GLU A 40 -16.94 -0.20 -16.99
N ALA A 41 -16.89 -1.52 -17.22
CA ALA A 41 -16.50 -2.08 -18.50
C ALA A 41 -17.52 -1.69 -19.61
N PRO A 42 -17.07 -1.58 -20.87
CA PRO A 42 -15.71 -1.81 -21.36
C PRO A 42 -14.79 -0.58 -21.24
N ASP A 43 -15.34 0.59 -20.97
CA ASP A 43 -14.62 1.86 -21.11
C ASP A 43 -13.65 2.15 -19.95
N TYR A 44 -13.96 1.65 -18.76
CA TYR A 44 -13.16 1.84 -17.54
C TYR A 44 -12.74 3.31 -17.35
N ASP A 45 -13.71 4.23 -17.38
CA ASP A 45 -13.46 5.67 -17.32
C ASP A 45 -12.60 6.05 -16.10
N ARG A 46 -11.59 6.89 -16.34
CA ARG A 46 -10.61 7.37 -15.35
C ARG A 46 -10.58 8.89 -15.27
N SER A 47 -11.54 9.58 -15.89
CA SER A 47 -11.67 11.04 -15.95
C SER A 47 -11.49 11.71 -14.59
N GLN A 48 -12.12 11.18 -13.53
CA GLN A 48 -12.03 11.72 -12.17
C GLN A 48 -10.59 11.97 -11.71
N TRP A 49 -9.66 11.08 -12.06
CA TRP A 49 -8.23 11.27 -11.77
C TRP A 49 -7.52 12.06 -12.86
N LEU A 50 -7.74 11.70 -14.13
CA LEU A 50 -7.01 12.30 -15.26
C LEU A 50 -7.25 13.82 -15.37
N ASP A 51 -8.46 14.28 -15.03
CA ASP A 51 -8.86 15.69 -15.09
C ASP A 51 -8.18 16.56 -14.03
N VAL A 52 -7.72 15.95 -12.92
CA VAL A 52 -7.07 16.66 -11.81
C VAL A 52 -5.57 16.37 -11.71
N LYS A 53 -5.08 15.28 -12.32
CA LYS A 53 -3.70 14.76 -12.18
C LYS A 53 -2.63 15.85 -12.22
N PHE A 54 -2.66 16.73 -13.22
CA PHE A 54 -1.66 17.77 -13.42
C PHE A 54 -2.01 19.11 -12.74
N LYS A 55 -3.19 19.22 -12.11
CA LYS A 55 -3.66 20.43 -11.40
C LYS A 55 -3.28 20.43 -9.91
N LEU A 56 -2.84 19.29 -9.38
CA LEU A 56 -2.44 19.14 -7.97
C LEU A 56 -1.04 19.68 -7.66
N ASN A 57 -0.27 20.06 -8.70
CA ASN A 57 1.09 20.57 -8.60
C ASN A 57 1.98 19.62 -7.75
N LEU A 58 2.01 18.35 -8.19
CA LEU A 58 2.89 17.28 -7.71
C LEU A 58 4.12 17.22 -8.63
N ASP A 59 5.32 16.97 -8.09
CA ASP A 59 6.55 16.89 -8.92
C ASP A 59 6.48 15.76 -9.96
N PHE A 60 5.98 14.59 -9.54
CA PHE A 60 5.75 13.43 -10.40
C PHE A 60 4.30 12.93 -10.25
N PRO A 61 3.31 13.54 -10.96
CA PRO A 61 1.89 13.25 -10.75
C PRO A 61 1.53 11.77 -10.88
N ASN A 62 1.20 11.13 -9.75
CA ASN A 62 0.89 9.71 -9.68
C ASN A 62 -0.02 9.39 -8.48
N LEU A 63 -0.57 8.17 -8.45
CA LEU A 63 -1.33 7.61 -7.34
C LEU A 63 -0.54 6.44 -6.71
N PRO A 64 -0.46 6.34 -5.37
CA PRO A 64 -1.00 7.28 -4.39
C PRO A 64 -0.20 8.59 -4.29
N TYR A 65 -0.87 9.63 -3.81
CA TYR A 65 -0.23 10.86 -3.33
C TYR A 65 -0.66 11.17 -1.90
N LEU A 66 0.18 11.88 -1.14
CA LEU A 66 -0.13 12.44 0.17
C LEU A 66 0.12 13.96 0.14
N MET A 67 -0.84 14.74 0.59
CA MET A 67 -0.69 16.19 0.83
C MET A 67 -0.67 16.45 2.34
N ASP A 68 0.36 17.16 2.79
CA ASP A 68 0.52 17.57 4.18
C ASP A 68 1.10 18.99 4.24
N GLY A 69 0.20 19.98 4.30
CA GLY A 69 0.56 21.39 4.23
C GLY A 69 1.29 21.73 2.93
N LYS A 70 2.58 22.07 3.04
CA LYS A 70 3.45 22.36 1.89
C LYS A 70 4.04 21.10 1.25
N ASN A 71 4.04 19.98 1.96
CA ASN A 71 4.65 18.74 1.48
C ASN A 71 3.66 18.01 0.58
N LYS A 72 4.12 17.66 -0.62
CA LYS A 72 3.35 16.93 -1.62
C LYS A 72 4.16 15.75 -2.09
N ILE A 73 3.69 14.55 -1.79
CA ILE A 73 4.50 13.35 -1.89
C ILE A 73 3.77 12.34 -2.77
N THR A 74 4.49 11.80 -3.75
CA THR A 74 4.06 10.66 -4.58
C THR A 74 5.00 9.48 -4.34
N GLN A 75 4.65 8.30 -4.84
CA GLN A 75 5.30 7.01 -4.56
C GLN A 75 4.95 6.44 -3.18
N SER A 76 4.40 5.21 -3.17
CA SER A 76 3.88 4.61 -1.94
C SER A 76 4.95 4.46 -0.84
N ASN A 77 6.15 4.02 -1.21
CA ASN A 77 7.26 3.82 -0.28
C ASN A 77 7.77 5.16 0.29
N ALA A 78 7.84 6.21 -0.53
CA ALA A 78 8.22 7.54 -0.08
C ALA A 78 7.19 8.12 0.92
N ILE A 79 5.89 7.91 0.67
CA ILE A 79 4.81 8.29 1.57
C ILE A 79 4.91 7.52 2.90
N LEU A 80 5.11 6.20 2.86
CA LEU A 80 5.30 5.37 4.05
C LEU A 80 6.48 5.85 4.88
N ARG A 81 7.65 6.05 4.25
CA ARG A 81 8.85 6.55 4.93
C ARG A 81 8.64 7.96 5.50
N TYR A 82 7.88 8.83 4.82
CA TYR A 82 7.55 10.16 5.34
C TYR A 82 6.75 10.08 6.65
N ILE A 83 5.70 9.26 6.68
CA ILE A 83 4.89 9.06 7.89
C ILE A 83 5.74 8.38 8.97
N ALA A 84 6.48 7.33 8.63
CA ALA A 84 7.35 6.61 9.57
C ALA A 84 8.39 7.52 10.24
N ARG A 85 9.01 8.45 9.50
CA ARG A 85 9.96 9.43 10.07
C ARG A 85 9.30 10.38 11.08
N LYS A 86 8.02 10.73 10.91
CA LYS A 86 7.30 11.57 11.88
C LYS A 86 7.07 10.88 13.23
N HIS A 87 7.14 9.55 13.23
CA HIS A 87 6.80 8.70 14.38
C HIS A 87 7.97 7.82 14.84
N ASN A 88 9.19 8.09 14.38
CA ASN A 88 10.41 7.33 14.67
C ASN A 88 10.28 5.81 14.38
N MET A 89 9.75 5.46 13.20
CA MET A 89 9.47 4.08 12.78
C MET A 89 10.36 3.60 11.61
N CYS A 90 11.55 4.18 11.43
CA CYS A 90 12.47 3.81 10.34
C CYS A 90 13.64 2.91 10.77
N GLY A 91 13.63 2.39 12.00
CA GLY A 91 14.77 1.71 12.63
C GLY A 91 15.69 2.70 13.33
N ASP A 92 16.14 2.35 14.53
CA ASP A 92 17.01 3.19 15.36
C ASP A 92 18.49 2.87 15.07
N THR A 93 18.83 1.60 14.90
CA THR A 93 20.19 1.15 14.58
C THR A 93 20.40 0.99 13.07
N GLU A 94 21.66 0.88 12.64
CA GLU A 94 21.99 0.64 11.24
C GLU A 94 21.46 -0.73 10.77
N GLU A 95 21.56 -1.75 11.63
CA GLU A 95 21.06 -3.09 11.34
C GLU A 95 19.54 -3.10 11.15
N GLU A 96 18.79 -2.35 11.96
CA GLU A 96 17.34 -2.21 11.80
C GLU A 96 16.99 -1.49 10.49
N LYS A 97 17.72 -0.41 10.15
CA LYS A 97 17.53 0.33 8.89
C LYS A 97 17.79 -0.55 7.67
N ILE A 98 18.89 -1.31 7.68
CA ILE A 98 19.21 -2.29 6.62
C ILE A 98 18.05 -3.29 6.47
N ARG A 99 17.51 -3.81 7.57
CA ARG A 99 16.38 -4.74 7.52
C ARG A 99 15.11 -4.11 6.96
N VAL A 100 14.81 -2.87 7.35
CA VAL A 100 13.68 -2.10 6.78
C VAL A 100 13.85 -1.92 5.28
N ASP A 101 15.04 -1.53 4.83
CA ASP A 101 15.33 -1.26 3.42
C ASP A 101 15.23 -2.54 2.56
N ILE A 102 15.82 -3.66 3.03
CA ILE A 102 15.69 -4.95 2.35
C ILE A 102 14.23 -5.37 2.26
N MET A 103 13.48 -5.26 3.37
CA MET A 103 12.10 -5.73 3.41
C MET A 103 11.15 -4.89 2.58
N GLU A 104 11.32 -3.56 2.57
CA GLU A 104 10.53 -2.67 1.73
C GLU A 104 10.67 -3.04 0.24
N ASN A 105 11.89 -3.29 -0.22
CA ASN A 105 12.16 -3.64 -1.61
C ASN A 105 11.70 -5.06 -1.94
N GLN A 106 11.99 -6.05 -1.08
CA GLN A 106 11.59 -7.44 -1.30
C GLN A 106 10.06 -7.62 -1.34
N VAL A 107 9.32 -6.90 -0.48
CA VAL A 107 7.85 -6.90 -0.51
C VAL A 107 7.32 -6.26 -1.79
N MET A 108 7.98 -5.21 -2.29
CA MET A 108 7.58 -4.60 -3.56
C MET A 108 7.77 -5.57 -4.73
N ASP A 109 8.90 -6.26 -4.81
CA ASP A 109 9.17 -7.25 -5.86
C ASP A 109 8.18 -8.42 -5.80
N PHE A 110 7.93 -8.95 -4.60
CA PHE A 110 6.94 -10.00 -4.37
C PHE A 110 5.53 -9.55 -4.81
N ARG A 111 5.13 -8.34 -4.40
CA ARG A 111 3.84 -7.75 -4.78
C ARG A 111 3.73 -7.58 -6.30
N MET A 112 4.78 -7.10 -6.96
CA MET A 112 4.77 -6.86 -8.40
C MET A 112 4.59 -8.15 -9.21
N GLN A 113 5.16 -9.27 -8.74
CA GLN A 113 4.91 -10.58 -9.35
C GLN A 113 3.43 -10.98 -9.28
N LEU A 114 2.82 -10.87 -8.10
CA LEU A 114 1.39 -11.16 -7.94
C LEU A 114 0.51 -10.24 -8.79
N ILE A 115 0.81 -8.94 -8.83
CA ILE A 115 0.04 -7.98 -9.62
C ILE A 115 0.14 -8.28 -11.12
N ARG A 116 1.33 -8.62 -11.62
CA ARG A 116 1.50 -9.03 -13.03
C ARG A 116 0.62 -10.23 -13.36
N LEU A 117 0.57 -11.24 -12.50
CA LEU A 117 -0.33 -12.39 -12.66
C LEU A 117 -1.81 -11.97 -12.64
N CYS A 118 -2.21 -11.11 -11.71
CA CYS A 118 -3.61 -10.71 -11.54
C CYS A 118 -4.17 -9.87 -12.70
N TYR A 119 -3.33 -9.16 -13.44
CA TYR A 119 -3.75 -8.33 -14.59
C TYR A 119 -3.41 -8.95 -15.95
N ASN A 120 -2.83 -10.16 -15.98
CA ASN A 120 -2.54 -10.86 -17.22
C ASN A 120 -3.81 -11.57 -17.75
N SER A 121 -4.07 -11.48 -19.05
CA SER A 121 -5.17 -12.20 -19.70
C SER A 121 -5.05 -13.72 -19.62
N ASP A 122 -3.82 -14.26 -19.52
CA ASP A 122 -3.54 -15.68 -19.34
C ASP A 122 -3.48 -16.09 -17.85
N HIS A 123 -4.10 -15.32 -16.94
CA HIS A 123 -4.10 -15.56 -15.49
C HIS A 123 -4.28 -17.03 -15.10
N GLU A 124 -5.31 -17.70 -15.62
CA GLU A 124 -5.64 -19.08 -15.27
C GLU A 124 -4.55 -20.08 -15.68
N LYS A 125 -3.79 -19.79 -16.75
CA LYS A 125 -2.67 -20.65 -17.20
C LYS A 125 -1.41 -20.44 -16.37
N LEU A 126 -1.16 -19.20 -15.94
CA LEU A 126 0.06 -18.82 -15.21
C LEU A 126 -0.05 -19.07 -13.69
N LYS A 127 -1.27 -19.11 -13.17
CA LYS A 127 -1.55 -19.28 -11.73
C LYS A 127 -0.95 -20.56 -11.14
N PRO A 128 -1.01 -21.75 -11.78
CA PRO A 128 -0.43 -22.97 -11.23
C PRO A 128 1.08 -22.84 -10.96
N GLU A 129 1.85 -22.31 -11.92
CA GLU A 129 3.30 -22.11 -11.78
C GLU A 129 3.61 -21.11 -10.64
N TYR A 130 2.86 -20.01 -10.56
CA TYR A 130 3.00 -19.05 -9.46
C TYR A 130 2.76 -19.71 -8.09
N LEU A 131 1.73 -20.55 -7.98
CA LEU A 131 1.42 -21.26 -6.74
C LEU A 131 2.47 -22.32 -6.38
N GLU A 132 3.12 -22.93 -7.36
CA GLU A 132 4.25 -23.85 -7.14
C GLU A 132 5.49 -23.12 -6.58
N GLN A 133 5.77 -21.91 -7.05
CA GLN A 133 6.90 -21.09 -6.58
C GLN A 133 6.66 -20.40 -5.24
N LEU A 134 5.39 -20.13 -4.91
CA LEU A 134 4.98 -19.35 -3.74
C LEU A 134 5.55 -19.88 -2.41
N PRO A 135 5.54 -21.20 -2.09
CA PRO A 135 6.14 -21.70 -0.85
C PRO A 135 7.63 -21.37 -0.72
N GLY A 136 8.38 -21.39 -1.82
CA GLY A 136 9.79 -21.03 -1.84
C GLY A 136 10.02 -19.56 -1.46
N GLN A 137 9.20 -18.66 -2.01
CA GLN A 137 9.23 -17.23 -1.68
C GLN A 137 8.83 -16.97 -0.22
N LEU A 138 7.73 -17.60 0.24
CA LEU A 138 7.28 -17.47 1.63
C LEU A 138 8.30 -18.02 2.64
N LYS A 139 9.04 -19.08 2.27
CA LYS A 139 10.15 -19.59 3.08
C LYS A 139 11.25 -18.56 3.27
N GLN A 140 11.57 -17.74 2.26
CA GLN A 140 12.56 -16.67 2.39
C GLN A 140 12.13 -15.62 3.41
N PHE A 141 10.85 -15.20 3.38
CA PHE A 141 10.30 -14.29 4.40
C PHE A 141 10.35 -14.90 5.80
N SER A 142 9.99 -16.18 5.94
CA SER A 142 10.06 -16.91 7.21
C SER A 142 11.48 -16.96 7.77
N LEU A 143 12.47 -17.28 6.94
CA LEU A 143 13.88 -17.28 7.33
C LEU A 143 14.39 -15.89 7.71
N PHE A 144 13.97 -14.85 6.98
CA PHE A 144 14.38 -13.47 7.26
C PHE A 144 13.77 -12.94 8.56
N LEU A 145 12.52 -13.31 8.88
CA LEU A 145 11.90 -13.03 10.18
C LEU A 145 12.65 -13.75 11.31
N GLY A 146 12.91 -15.04 11.12
CA GLY A 146 13.69 -15.86 12.05
C GLY A 146 13.10 -15.83 13.46
N LYS A 147 13.90 -15.34 14.42
CA LYS A 147 13.52 -15.25 15.84
C LYS A 147 12.84 -13.94 16.23
N PHE A 148 12.75 -12.97 15.31
CA PHE A 148 12.20 -11.65 15.63
C PHE A 148 10.68 -11.68 15.62
N SER A 149 10.05 -10.90 16.51
CA SER A 149 8.60 -10.72 16.50
C SER A 149 8.13 -9.89 15.29
N TRP A 150 9.01 -9.04 14.74
CA TRP A 150 8.75 -8.19 13.59
C TRP A 150 9.92 -8.20 12.62
N PHE A 151 9.66 -7.90 11.34
CA PHE A 151 10.70 -7.90 10.31
C PHE A 151 11.87 -6.96 10.60
N ALA A 152 11.63 -5.86 11.30
CA ALA A 152 12.67 -4.91 11.69
C ALA A 152 13.23 -5.13 13.12
N GLY A 153 12.75 -6.12 13.90
CA GLY A 153 13.22 -6.37 15.26
C GLY A 153 12.09 -6.69 16.26
N GLU A 154 12.19 -6.15 17.48
CA GLU A 154 11.28 -6.45 18.60
C GLU A 154 10.18 -5.39 18.85
N LYS A 155 10.18 -4.26 18.13
CA LYS A 155 9.19 -3.19 18.34
C LYS A 155 7.77 -3.60 17.91
N ALA A 156 6.85 -3.64 18.87
CA ALA A 156 5.47 -4.07 18.69
C ALA A 156 4.60 -3.13 17.84
N LEU A 157 3.76 -3.72 16.98
CA LEU A 157 2.68 -3.05 16.23
C LEU A 157 1.29 -3.42 16.79
N GLU A 158 1.12 -3.43 18.11
CA GLU A 158 -0.14 -3.83 18.79
C GLU A 158 -1.37 -3.10 18.24
N LYS A 159 -1.24 -1.81 17.90
CA LYS A 159 -2.35 -1.03 17.33
C LYS A 159 -2.77 -1.48 15.92
N ILE A 160 -1.91 -2.17 15.14
CA ILE A 160 -2.29 -2.69 13.81
C ILE A 160 -3.30 -3.82 13.94
N ALA A 161 -3.12 -4.72 14.91
CA ALA A 161 -4.07 -5.81 15.15
C ALA A 161 -5.47 -5.27 15.50
N ALA A 162 -5.54 -4.25 16.36
CA ALA A 162 -6.78 -3.56 16.70
C ALA A 162 -7.42 -2.86 15.48
N TYR A 163 -6.62 -2.17 14.66
CA TYR A 163 -7.13 -1.51 13.46
C TYR A 163 -7.70 -2.51 12.44
N ILE A 164 -7.03 -3.64 12.20
CA ILE A 164 -7.51 -4.69 11.27
C ILE A 164 -8.91 -5.20 11.67
N GLN A 165 -9.21 -5.20 12.97
CA GLN A 165 -10.51 -5.62 13.50
C GLN A 165 -11.56 -4.49 13.54
N SER A 166 -11.17 -3.24 13.26
CA SER A 166 -12.06 -2.07 13.36
C SER A 166 -12.91 -1.85 12.10
N ASP A 167 -14.01 -1.09 12.24
CA ASP A 167 -14.87 -0.69 11.11
C ASP A 167 -14.19 0.25 10.11
N ARG A 168 -13.06 0.87 10.51
CA ARG A 168 -12.23 1.69 9.63
C ARG A 168 -11.40 0.85 8.67
N PHE A 169 -11.24 -0.46 8.92
CA PHE A 169 -10.47 -1.33 8.04
C PHE A 169 -11.12 -1.37 6.65
N PHE A 170 -10.38 -0.90 5.64
CA PHE A 170 -10.91 -0.75 4.29
C PHE A 170 -11.28 -2.11 3.66
N LYS A 171 -12.58 -2.42 3.51
CA LYS A 171 -13.12 -3.72 3.01
C LYS A 171 -13.23 -3.81 1.47
N MET A 172 -12.77 -2.78 0.76
CA MET A 172 -12.83 -2.69 -0.71
C MET A 172 -11.93 -3.71 -1.42
N PRO A 173 -12.12 -3.93 -2.74
CA PRO A 173 -11.33 -4.91 -3.49
C PRO A 173 -9.83 -4.63 -3.40
N VAL A 174 -9.04 -5.70 -3.51
CA VAL A 174 -7.56 -5.63 -3.51
C VAL A 174 -7.06 -4.89 -4.76
N ASN A 175 -7.63 -5.22 -5.91
CA ASN A 175 -7.27 -4.73 -7.22
C ASN A 175 -8.42 -3.95 -7.88
N ASN A 176 -8.13 -3.23 -8.96
CA ASN A 176 -9.13 -2.55 -9.77
C ASN A 176 -9.96 -3.56 -10.58
N LYS A 177 -11.12 -3.12 -11.07
CA LYS A 177 -12.10 -3.86 -11.89
C LYS A 177 -11.48 -4.56 -13.11
N MET A 178 -10.39 -4.03 -13.65
CA MET A 178 -9.66 -4.60 -14.80
C MET A 178 -8.84 -5.87 -14.46
N ALA A 179 -8.60 -6.18 -13.19
CA ALA A 179 -7.86 -7.38 -12.81
C ALA A 179 -8.71 -8.64 -12.97
N GLN A 180 -8.07 -9.75 -13.34
CA GLN A 180 -8.67 -11.09 -13.36
C GLN A 180 -8.94 -11.63 -11.95
N TRP A 181 -8.18 -11.18 -10.95
CA TRP A 181 -8.34 -11.59 -9.55
C TRP A 181 -8.26 -10.41 -8.57
N GLY A 182 -9.01 -10.51 -7.46
CA GLY A 182 -9.01 -9.53 -6.37
C GLY A 182 -9.76 -8.23 -6.70
N ASN A 183 -10.52 -8.20 -7.79
CA ASN A 183 -11.30 -7.04 -8.26
C ASN A 183 -12.71 -6.94 -7.64
N LYS A 184 -13.16 -7.97 -6.92
CA LYS A 184 -14.45 -8.01 -6.22
C LYS A 184 -14.30 -7.58 -4.76
N ARG A 185 -15.33 -6.96 -4.20
CA ARG A 185 -15.40 -6.65 -2.77
C ARG A 185 -15.30 -7.95 -1.97
N VAL A 186 -14.51 -7.92 -0.90
CA VAL A 186 -14.44 -9.03 0.04
C VAL A 186 -15.60 -8.81 1.02
N CYS A 187 -16.59 -9.70 0.98
CA CYS A 187 -17.74 -9.69 1.88
C CYS A 187 -17.31 -9.99 3.31
#